data_AF-A0A421J7X4-F1
#
_entry.id   AF-A0A421J7X4-F1
#
_cell.length_a   1.000
_cell.length_b   1.000
_cell.length_c   1.000
_cell.angle_alpha   90.00
_cell.angle_beta   90.00
_cell.angle_gamma   90.00
#
_symmetry.space_group_name_H-M   'P 1'
#
loop_
_entity.id
_entity.type
_entity.pdbx_description
1 polymer ?
#
loop_
_entity_poly.entity_id
_entity_poly.type
_entity_poly.pdbx_seq_one_letter_code
_entity_poly.pdbx_strand_id
1 'polypeptide(L)'
;MSEISIIDLASRHAIKSLSLDDEKRKGSEKRNTTENQTDVNSWKFDSAGESIGSGLNLKERGYFAIPQPEIIQNYLVPLSPSLQARILKNRQEITDILSSKPGKRSGFLVVVGPSHLQGIEQAETLRDWVSSIQDFSNILVSVRTNLSKPRLVSLTDDKQSLMPYEIEFGLPRLRSLLLSIAKDCPLVGDITNTITPQYVSDLYSMGIVGSDVVESQLHRELASGVSYPVGFSTTTEEPVLNQVMFNHRLSSALDAMFASAQPHRFLSVTKLGTVAVVGTEGNSDSFVVLPLSSMPSEEEVGSKIKAIYDYPKIGTDSPRVMLDVGKLGDSNYEDVLSLVKRIMNGPAGDKVMGVAIDSGDSYGQGNKQVLYAEKMLHELNSIL
;
A
#
# COMPACT_ATOMS: atom_id res chain seq x y z
N MET A 1 -6.24 -29.32 16.77
CA MET A 1 -7.41 -28.86 15.99
C MET A 1 -6.85 -28.08 14.82
N SER A 2 -7.03 -28.60 13.62
CA SER A 2 -6.43 -28.11 12.38
C SER A 2 -6.83 -26.68 12.06
N GLU A 3 -5.87 -25.83 11.69
CA GLU A 3 -5.97 -24.41 11.28
C GLU A 3 -6.84 -24.13 10.03
N ILE A 4 -7.66 -25.10 9.64
CA ILE A 4 -8.73 -24.90 8.68
C ILE A 4 -9.77 -24.00 9.36
N SER A 5 -9.90 -22.79 8.82
CA SER A 5 -11.14 -21.99 8.80
C SER A 5 -11.33 -20.90 9.87
N ILE A 6 -10.37 -20.01 10.12
CA ILE A 6 -10.75 -18.63 10.55
C ILE A 6 -11.23 -17.84 9.32
N ILE A 7 -10.49 -17.93 8.22
CA ILE A 7 -10.87 -17.37 6.92
C ILE A 7 -12.19 -17.97 6.44
N ASP A 8 -12.35 -19.28 6.59
CA ASP A 8 -13.54 -20.00 6.15
C ASP A 8 -14.70 -19.93 7.19
N LEU A 9 -14.48 -19.65 8.49
CA LEU A 9 -15.57 -19.28 9.42
C LEU A 9 -16.13 -17.89 9.12
N ALA A 10 -15.24 -16.91 8.91
CA ALA A 10 -15.63 -15.54 8.56
C ALA A 10 -16.38 -15.51 7.22
N SER A 11 -15.89 -16.30 6.25
CA SER A 11 -16.55 -16.46 4.94
C SER A 11 -17.88 -17.20 5.05
N ARG A 12 -17.98 -18.28 5.84
CA ARG A 12 -19.23 -19.05 6.01
C ARG A 12 -20.30 -18.29 6.78
N HIS A 13 -19.94 -17.47 7.77
CA HIS A 13 -20.91 -16.61 8.45
C HIS A 13 -21.48 -15.55 7.50
N ALA A 14 -20.64 -14.92 6.68
CA ALA A 14 -21.06 -13.95 5.67
C ALA A 14 -21.92 -14.58 4.55
N ILE A 15 -21.60 -15.79 4.10
CA ILE A 15 -22.42 -16.50 3.09
C ILE A 15 -23.78 -16.93 3.68
N LYS A 16 -23.82 -17.34 4.96
CA LYS A 16 -25.06 -17.79 5.60
C LYS A 16 -26.01 -16.62 5.89
N SER A 17 -25.51 -15.42 6.19
CA SER A 17 -26.34 -14.21 6.30
C SER A 17 -26.93 -13.81 4.94
N LEU A 18 -26.16 -13.89 3.86
CA LEU A 18 -26.66 -13.64 2.50
C LEU A 18 -27.73 -14.65 2.05
N SER A 19 -27.58 -15.93 2.42
CA SER A 19 -28.56 -16.99 2.12
C SER A 19 -29.89 -16.85 2.88
N LEU A 20 -29.86 -16.32 4.11
CA LEU A 20 -31.06 -16.16 4.94
C LEU A 20 -31.95 -14.99 4.46
N ASP A 21 -31.35 -13.98 3.83
CA ASP A 21 -32.08 -12.87 3.22
C ASP A 21 -32.71 -13.25 1.86
N ASP A 22 -32.13 -14.21 1.13
CA ASP A 22 -32.67 -14.72 -0.13
C ASP A 22 -33.90 -15.62 0.05
N GLU A 23 -34.00 -16.40 1.13
CA GLU A 23 -35.21 -17.19 1.41
C GLU A 23 -36.41 -16.32 1.79
N LYS A 24 -36.19 -15.18 2.44
CA LYS A 24 -37.25 -14.20 2.72
C LYS A 24 -37.74 -13.46 1.47
N ARG A 25 -36.92 -13.36 0.43
CA ARG A 25 -37.29 -12.72 -0.85
C ARG A 25 -38.11 -13.60 -1.79
N LYS A 26 -38.05 -14.94 -1.67
CA LYS A 26 -38.76 -15.88 -2.57
C LYS A 26 -40.27 -16.01 -2.33
N GLY A 27 -40.85 -15.27 -1.38
CA GLY A 27 -42.27 -15.36 -1.02
C GLY A 27 -43.25 -14.61 -1.93
N SER A 28 -42.80 -13.80 -2.89
CA SER A 28 -43.72 -12.95 -3.66
C SER A 28 -43.22 -12.56 -5.05
N GLU A 29 -43.21 -13.49 -6.01
CA GLU A 29 -43.07 -13.11 -7.43
C GLU A 29 -44.07 -13.89 -8.30
N LYS A 30 -45.20 -13.23 -8.62
CA LYS A 30 -45.94 -13.52 -9.85
C LYS A 30 -45.30 -12.68 -10.96
N ARG A 31 -44.81 -13.39 -11.98
CA ARG A 31 -44.17 -12.90 -13.20
C ARG A 31 -44.94 -11.75 -13.86
N ASN A 32 -44.24 -10.67 -14.15
CA ASN A 32 -44.50 -9.85 -15.34
C ASN A 32 -43.15 -9.48 -15.97
N THR A 33 -43.01 -9.83 -17.24
CA THR A 33 -41.85 -9.57 -18.10
C THR A 33 -41.86 -8.12 -18.54
N THR A 34 -40.93 -7.32 -18.03
CA THR A 34 -40.49 -6.06 -18.65
C THR A 34 -39.05 -5.84 -18.25
N GLU A 35 -38.22 -5.40 -19.18
CA GLU A 35 -36.77 -5.26 -19.08
C GLU A 35 -36.35 -4.52 -17.79
N ASN A 36 -35.68 -5.22 -16.88
CA ASN A 36 -35.11 -4.62 -15.67
C ASN A 36 -33.82 -3.87 -16.04
N GLN A 37 -33.93 -2.57 -16.28
CA GLN A 37 -32.88 -1.62 -15.91
C GLN A 37 -32.60 -1.83 -14.41
N THR A 38 -31.43 -2.37 -14.08
CA THR A 38 -31.01 -2.54 -12.69
C THR A 38 -30.79 -1.18 -12.05
N ASP A 39 -31.65 -0.87 -11.09
CA ASP A 39 -31.65 0.37 -10.30
C ASP A 39 -30.31 0.55 -9.56
N VAL A 40 -29.53 1.54 -9.98
CA VAL A 40 -28.26 1.98 -9.36
C VAL A 40 -28.50 2.61 -7.96
N ASN A 41 -29.76 2.66 -7.50
CA ASN A 41 -30.23 3.43 -6.35
C ASN A 41 -30.52 2.62 -5.07
N SER A 42 -30.22 1.33 -4.98
CA SER A 42 -30.59 0.53 -3.79
C SER A 42 -29.57 0.61 -2.63
N TRP A 43 -29.16 1.82 -2.24
CA TRP A 43 -28.47 2.01 -0.96
C TRP A 43 -29.51 1.91 0.17
N LYS A 44 -29.57 0.77 0.85
CA LYS A 44 -30.41 0.61 2.06
C LYS A 44 -29.70 1.11 3.30
N PHE A 45 -29.31 2.37 3.27
CA PHE A 45 -28.89 3.10 4.43
C PHE A 45 -29.96 3.08 5.52
N ASP A 46 -29.57 2.88 6.79
CA ASP A 46 -30.48 3.19 7.90
C ASP A 46 -30.89 4.65 7.74
N SER A 47 -32.19 4.88 7.53
CA SER A 47 -32.74 6.22 7.40
C SER A 47 -32.46 6.92 8.72
N ALA A 48 -31.49 7.84 8.73
CA ALA A 48 -31.39 8.79 9.82
C ALA A 48 -32.75 9.48 9.89
N GLY A 49 -33.49 9.28 10.98
CA GLY A 49 -34.75 9.99 11.21
C GLY A 49 -34.54 11.48 10.94
N GLU A 50 -35.58 12.15 10.43
CA GLU A 50 -35.52 13.55 10.00
C GLU A 50 -34.60 14.36 10.92
N SER A 51 -33.49 14.82 10.36
CA SER A 51 -32.55 15.68 11.06
C SER A 51 -33.22 17.05 11.22
N ILE A 52 -34.18 17.15 12.14
CA ILE A 52 -34.85 18.39 12.51
C ILE A 52 -33.79 19.28 13.19
N GLY A 53 -33.11 20.11 12.41
CA GLY A 53 -32.26 21.20 12.91
C GLY A 53 -30.85 21.36 12.32
N SER A 54 -30.37 20.51 11.41
CA SER A 54 -28.96 20.60 10.94
C SER A 54 -28.70 21.52 9.74
N GLY A 55 -29.73 21.98 9.03
CA GLY A 55 -29.57 22.75 7.79
C GLY A 55 -28.92 21.97 6.64
N LEU A 56 -28.76 20.64 6.76
CA LEU A 56 -28.17 19.78 5.73
C LEU A 56 -29.24 19.43 4.69
N ASN A 57 -29.16 20.06 3.50
CA ASN A 57 -30.11 19.90 2.38
C ASN A 57 -29.78 18.73 1.42
N LEU A 58 -28.85 17.85 1.77
CA LEU A 58 -28.56 16.67 0.94
C LEU A 58 -29.59 15.57 1.23
N LYS A 59 -30.16 14.99 0.16
CA LYS A 59 -31.05 13.83 0.26
C LYS A 59 -30.32 12.69 0.97
N GLU A 60 -30.82 12.32 2.14
CA GLU A 60 -30.56 11.12 2.94
C GLU A 60 -29.14 10.54 2.88
N ARG A 61 -28.32 10.84 3.91
CA ARG A 61 -27.18 10.02 4.29
C ARG A 61 -27.67 8.97 5.27
N GLY A 62 -27.51 7.68 5.00
CA GLY A 62 -27.37 6.74 6.11
C GLY A 62 -25.92 6.46 6.41
N TYR A 63 -25.74 5.77 7.52
CA TYR A 63 -24.45 5.44 8.06
C TYR A 63 -24.51 3.98 8.50
N PHE A 64 -23.45 3.25 8.28
CA PHE A 64 -23.24 1.94 8.87
C PHE A 64 -22.04 2.03 9.79
N ALA A 65 -22.21 1.55 11.02
CA ALA A 65 -21.10 1.45 11.95
C ALA A 65 -20.19 0.30 11.50
N ILE A 66 -18.93 0.61 11.23
CA ILE A 66 -17.89 -0.40 11.04
C ILE A 66 -17.32 -0.81 12.41
N PRO A 67 -16.83 -2.05 12.57
CA PRO A 67 -16.20 -2.47 13.83
C PRO A 67 -15.07 -1.53 14.22
N GLN A 68 -14.94 -1.25 15.52
CA GLN A 68 -13.87 -0.41 16.06
C GLN A 68 -12.50 -1.06 15.77
N PRO A 69 -11.43 -0.28 15.56
CA PRO A 69 -10.09 -0.83 15.34
C PRO A 69 -9.66 -1.84 16.39
N GLU A 70 -9.93 -1.56 17.67
CA GLU A 70 -9.57 -2.46 18.77
C GLU A 70 -10.28 -3.81 18.69
N ILE A 71 -11.55 -3.84 18.29
CA ILE A 71 -12.32 -5.08 18.12
C ILE A 71 -11.69 -5.95 17.03
N ILE A 72 -11.31 -5.34 15.90
CA ILE A 72 -10.65 -6.08 14.83
C ILE A 72 -9.27 -6.56 15.28
N GLN A 73 -8.47 -5.68 15.89
CA GLN A 73 -7.06 -5.93 16.20
C GLN A 73 -6.84 -6.88 17.39
N ASN A 74 -7.77 -6.94 18.35
CA ASN A 74 -7.60 -7.73 19.58
C ASN A 74 -8.50 -8.97 19.64
N TYR A 75 -9.64 -8.97 18.94
CA TYR A 75 -10.65 -10.02 19.09
C TYR A 75 -10.93 -10.79 17.80
N LEU A 76 -11.12 -10.10 16.66
CA LEU A 76 -11.46 -10.78 15.41
C LEU A 76 -10.23 -11.36 14.71
N VAL A 77 -9.16 -10.56 14.58
CA VAL A 77 -7.96 -10.96 13.82
C VAL A 77 -6.69 -10.45 14.55
N PRO A 78 -6.31 -11.11 15.66
CA PRO A 78 -5.21 -10.65 16.50
C PRO A 78 -3.84 -10.85 15.88
N LEU A 79 -2.94 -9.89 16.13
CA LEU A 79 -1.52 -10.01 15.82
C LEU A 79 -0.83 -10.81 16.93
N SER A 80 -0.12 -11.90 16.57
CA SER A 80 0.61 -12.68 17.56
C SER A 80 1.88 -11.94 18.04
N PRO A 81 2.31 -12.14 19.30
CA PRO A 81 3.54 -11.50 19.81
C PRO A 81 4.79 -11.84 19.00
N SER A 82 4.90 -13.08 18.48
CA SER A 82 6.03 -13.50 17.64
C SER A 82 6.07 -12.75 16.31
N LEU A 83 4.90 -12.57 15.67
CA LEU A 83 4.81 -11.83 14.41
C LEU A 83 5.01 -10.33 14.64
N GLN A 84 4.51 -9.78 15.76
CA GLN A 84 4.80 -8.40 16.15
C GLN A 84 6.30 -8.15 16.29
N ALA A 85 7.03 -9.03 16.98
CA ALA A 85 8.47 -8.92 17.12
C ALA A 85 9.19 -8.98 15.76
N ARG A 86 8.73 -9.84 14.84
CA ARG A 86 9.24 -9.91 13.46
C ARG A 86 9.00 -8.60 12.70
N ILE A 87 7.79 -8.03 12.77
CA ILE A 87 7.48 -6.75 12.11
C ILE A 87 8.34 -5.62 12.67
N LEU A 88 8.55 -5.56 13.99
CA LEU A 88 9.44 -4.56 14.59
C LEU A 88 10.89 -4.73 14.13
N LYS A 89 11.37 -5.98 14.00
CA LYS A 89 12.69 -6.26 13.41
C LYS A 89 12.77 -5.80 11.96
N ASN A 90 11.76 -6.09 11.15
CA ASN A 90 11.71 -5.65 9.75
C ASN A 90 11.74 -4.12 9.64
N ARG A 91 11.00 -3.40 10.49
CA ARG A 91 11.03 -1.93 10.54
C ARG A 91 12.43 -1.41 10.87
N GLN A 92 13.09 -2.03 11.84
CA GLN A 92 14.46 -1.68 12.18
C GLN A 92 15.42 -1.93 11.01
N GLU A 93 15.32 -3.08 10.34
CA GLU A 93 16.16 -3.40 9.18
C GLU A 93 15.96 -2.39 8.03
N ILE A 94 14.73 -1.99 7.73
CA ILE A 94 14.45 -0.96 6.71
C ILE A 94 15.00 0.40 7.15
N THR A 95 14.89 0.73 8.45
CA THR A 95 15.45 1.97 9.02
C THR A 95 16.98 1.96 8.98
N ASP A 96 17.63 0.82 9.19
CA ASP A 96 19.08 0.65 9.10
C ASP A 96 19.58 0.76 7.64
N ILE A 97 18.78 0.30 6.67
CA ILE A 97 19.04 0.50 5.24
C ILE A 97 18.92 2.00 4.91
N LEU A 98 17.86 2.66 5.36
CA LEU A 98 17.61 4.09 5.14
C LEU A 98 18.72 4.96 5.73
N SER A 99 19.08 4.72 6.98
CA SER A 99 20.07 5.48 7.75
C SER A 99 21.53 5.07 7.49
N SER A 100 21.76 4.12 6.58
CA SER A 100 23.09 3.68 6.20
C SER A 100 23.96 4.88 5.80
N LYS A 101 25.26 4.84 6.05
CA LYS A 101 26.16 5.95 5.66
C LYS A 101 26.58 5.79 4.19
N PRO A 102 26.83 6.89 3.46
CA PRO A 102 27.51 6.83 2.17
C PRO A 102 28.75 5.94 2.23
N GLY A 103 28.88 5.00 1.30
CA GLY A 103 29.98 4.03 1.25
C GLY A 103 29.90 2.84 2.23
N LYS A 104 28.92 2.77 3.13
CA LYS A 104 28.67 1.62 4.01
C LYS A 104 27.18 1.23 3.98
N ARG A 105 26.82 0.47 2.95
CA ARG A 105 25.45 -0.02 2.73
C ARG A 105 25.11 -1.12 3.77
N SER A 106 24.04 -0.93 4.54
CA SER A 106 23.54 -1.91 5.52
C SER A 106 22.71 -3.03 4.88
N GLY A 107 22.27 -2.82 3.64
CA GLY A 107 21.45 -3.73 2.85
C GLY A 107 20.81 -2.98 1.69
N PHE A 108 20.00 -3.66 0.90
CA PHE A 108 19.28 -3.09 -0.23
C PHE A 108 17.83 -3.56 -0.22
N LEU A 109 16.89 -2.64 -0.32
CA LEU A 109 15.47 -2.95 -0.26
C LEU A 109 14.94 -3.28 -1.67
N VAL A 110 14.32 -4.43 -1.86
CA VAL A 110 13.61 -4.75 -3.11
C VAL A 110 12.14 -4.95 -2.81
N VAL A 111 11.32 -4.01 -3.23
CA VAL A 111 9.86 -4.06 -3.08
C VAL A 111 9.26 -4.73 -4.30
N VAL A 112 8.56 -5.84 -4.12
CA VAL A 112 7.84 -6.57 -5.18
C VAL A 112 6.36 -6.61 -4.89
N GLY A 113 5.53 -6.84 -5.90
CA GLY A 113 4.09 -7.03 -5.76
C GLY A 113 3.30 -6.41 -6.91
N PRO A 114 2.00 -6.65 -6.98
CA PRO A 114 1.15 -6.08 -8.02
C PRO A 114 0.98 -4.58 -7.81
N SER A 115 0.57 -3.85 -8.84
CA SER A 115 0.21 -2.43 -8.70
C SER A 115 -0.90 -2.23 -7.65
N HIS A 116 -1.80 -3.20 -7.51
CA HIS A 116 -2.78 -3.30 -6.44
C HIS A 116 -3.15 -4.75 -6.20
N LEU A 117 -3.32 -5.14 -4.94
CA LEU A 117 -3.65 -6.49 -4.53
C LEU A 117 -5.15 -6.76 -4.77
N GLN A 118 -5.44 -7.77 -5.59
CA GLN A 118 -6.78 -8.19 -5.99
C GLN A 118 -7.11 -9.57 -5.38
N GLY A 119 -7.83 -9.55 -4.28
CA GLY A 119 -8.41 -10.76 -3.69
C GLY A 119 -7.43 -11.67 -2.94
N ILE A 120 -8.01 -12.73 -2.38
CA ILE A 120 -7.28 -13.68 -1.55
C ILE A 120 -6.39 -14.58 -2.40
N GLU A 121 -6.88 -15.05 -3.55
CA GLU A 121 -6.16 -16.01 -4.40
C GLU A 121 -4.85 -15.42 -4.95
N GLN A 122 -4.88 -14.18 -5.45
CA GLN A 122 -3.66 -13.49 -5.89
C GLN A 122 -2.69 -13.31 -4.71
N ALA A 123 -3.21 -13.00 -3.54
CA ALA A 123 -2.39 -12.75 -2.36
C ALA A 123 -1.77 -14.02 -1.76
N GLU A 124 -2.47 -15.15 -1.82
CA GLU A 124 -1.92 -16.47 -1.45
C GLU A 124 -0.82 -16.90 -2.42
N THR A 125 -1.05 -16.77 -3.73
CA THR A 125 -0.03 -17.09 -4.73
C THR A 125 1.17 -16.14 -4.70
N LEU A 126 0.96 -14.85 -4.42
CA LEU A 126 2.02 -13.87 -4.15
C LEU A 126 2.84 -14.27 -2.92
N ARG A 127 2.18 -14.65 -1.81
CA ARG A 127 2.87 -15.13 -0.61
C ARG A 127 3.72 -16.35 -0.94
N ASP A 128 3.15 -17.36 -1.60
CA ASP A 128 3.86 -18.60 -1.91
C ASP A 128 5.07 -18.34 -2.82
N TRP A 129 4.94 -17.43 -3.79
CA TRP A 129 6.06 -16.98 -4.60
C TRP A 129 7.14 -16.30 -3.76
N VAL A 130 6.78 -15.31 -2.93
CA VAL A 130 7.76 -14.56 -2.11
C VAL A 130 8.47 -15.47 -1.12
N SER A 131 7.74 -16.42 -0.51
CA SER A 131 8.32 -17.44 0.36
C SER A 131 9.25 -18.41 -0.37
N SER A 132 9.14 -18.52 -1.70
CA SER A 132 10.05 -19.33 -2.52
C SER A 132 11.32 -18.59 -2.97
N ILE A 133 11.34 -17.25 -2.82
CA ILE A 133 12.52 -16.45 -3.12
C ILE A 133 13.64 -16.82 -2.14
N GLN A 134 14.85 -17.01 -2.66
CA GLN A 134 16.01 -17.41 -1.85
C GLN A 134 16.46 -16.28 -0.92
N ASP A 135 16.99 -16.64 0.26
CA ASP A 135 17.59 -15.69 1.20
C ASP A 135 18.83 -15.03 0.58
N PHE A 136 18.67 -13.80 0.10
CA PHE A 136 19.75 -12.97 -0.40
C PHE A 136 20.44 -12.24 0.77
N SER A 137 21.75 -12.41 0.93
CA SER A 137 22.48 -11.87 2.10
C SER A 137 22.41 -10.35 2.23
N ASN A 138 22.32 -9.64 1.10
CA ASN A 138 22.37 -8.18 1.04
C ASN A 138 21.04 -7.53 0.63
N ILE A 139 20.00 -8.33 0.36
CA ILE A 139 18.71 -7.84 -0.11
C ILE A 139 17.60 -8.18 0.88
N LEU A 140 16.87 -7.16 1.30
CA LEU A 140 15.61 -7.33 2.01
C LEU A 140 14.47 -7.30 1.00
N VAL A 141 13.90 -8.46 0.68
CA VAL A 141 12.71 -8.55 -0.18
C VAL A 141 11.49 -8.18 0.64
N SER A 142 10.73 -7.19 0.18
CA SER A 142 9.51 -6.71 0.82
C SER A 142 8.35 -6.71 -0.16
N VAL A 143 7.12 -6.86 0.33
CA VAL A 143 5.93 -7.00 -0.52
C VAL A 143 5.06 -5.77 -0.42
N ARG A 144 4.81 -5.10 -1.54
CA ARG A 144 3.78 -4.06 -1.61
C ARG A 144 2.40 -4.70 -1.64
N THR A 145 1.55 -4.20 -0.76
CA THR A 145 0.17 -4.66 -0.55
C THR A 145 -0.80 -3.52 -0.78
N ASN A 146 -0.56 -2.78 -1.86
CA ASN A 146 -1.36 -1.63 -2.27
C ASN A 146 -2.82 -2.07 -2.38
N LEU A 147 -3.67 -1.44 -1.57
CA LEU A 147 -5.07 -1.83 -1.48
C LEU A 147 -5.79 -1.35 -2.73
N SER A 148 -6.67 -2.19 -3.29
CA SER A 148 -7.58 -1.72 -4.32
C SER A 148 -8.41 -0.54 -3.79
N LYS A 149 -8.62 0.48 -4.65
CA LYS A 149 -9.64 1.50 -4.40
C LYS A 149 -10.98 0.78 -4.12
N PRO A 150 -11.82 1.25 -3.17
CA PRO A 150 -13.16 0.69 -3.00
C PRO A 150 -13.91 0.73 -4.34
N ARG A 151 -14.45 -0.41 -4.81
CA ARG A 151 -15.23 -0.51 -6.06
C ARG A 151 -16.65 -0.98 -5.78
N LEU A 152 -17.61 -0.53 -6.59
CA LEU A 152 -18.96 -1.08 -6.62
C LEU A 152 -18.89 -2.56 -7.01
N VAL A 153 -19.57 -3.42 -6.23
CA VAL A 153 -19.71 -4.86 -6.49
C VAL A 153 -20.46 -5.14 -7.82
N SER A 154 -21.12 -4.13 -8.42
CA SER A 154 -22.05 -4.31 -9.54
C SER A 154 -21.59 -3.81 -10.91
N LEU A 155 -20.36 -3.30 -11.07
CA LEU A 155 -19.88 -2.84 -12.40
C LEU A 155 -18.87 -3.80 -13.05
N THR A 156 -18.25 -4.68 -12.26
CA THR A 156 -17.52 -5.86 -12.72
C THR A 156 -17.83 -6.99 -11.74
N ASP A 157 -17.83 -8.23 -12.20
CA ASP A 157 -18.13 -9.47 -11.45
C ASP A 157 -17.12 -9.77 -10.29
N ASP A 158 -16.52 -8.75 -9.69
CA ASP A 158 -15.40 -8.84 -8.74
C ASP A 158 -15.85 -9.21 -7.32
N LYS A 159 -16.31 -10.45 -7.15
CA LYS A 159 -16.48 -11.13 -5.84
C LYS A 159 -15.15 -11.25 -5.05
N GLN A 160 -14.05 -10.78 -5.61
CA GLN A 160 -12.71 -10.88 -5.05
C GLN A 160 -12.14 -9.54 -4.51
N SER A 161 -12.87 -8.42 -4.52
CA SER A 161 -12.33 -7.18 -3.90
C SER A 161 -11.97 -7.38 -2.42
N LEU A 162 -10.79 -6.92 -2.01
CA LEU A 162 -10.32 -6.97 -0.61
C LEU A 162 -10.91 -5.85 0.24
N MET A 163 -11.36 -4.77 -0.40
CA MET A 163 -12.23 -3.76 0.18
C MET A 163 -13.54 -3.75 -0.61
N PRO A 164 -14.42 -4.75 -0.40
CA PRO A 164 -15.77 -4.70 -0.95
C PRO A 164 -16.51 -3.48 -0.39
N TYR A 165 -17.63 -3.14 -1.01
CA TYR A 165 -18.48 -2.03 -0.57
C TYR A 165 -18.99 -2.20 0.88
N GLU A 166 -19.07 -3.45 1.35
CA GLU A 166 -19.35 -3.82 2.74
C GLU A 166 -18.05 -3.79 3.57
N ILE A 167 -17.62 -2.57 3.90
CA ILE A 167 -16.33 -2.29 4.55
C ILE A 167 -16.20 -3.04 5.89
N GLU A 168 -17.30 -3.27 6.59
CA GLU A 168 -17.36 -4.02 7.86
C GLU A 168 -16.89 -5.48 7.72
N PHE A 169 -17.13 -6.12 6.57
CA PHE A 169 -16.62 -7.46 6.26
C PHE A 169 -15.26 -7.40 5.57
N GLY A 170 -15.01 -6.32 4.82
CA GLY A 170 -13.74 -6.07 4.13
C GLY A 170 -12.55 -5.92 5.06
N LEU A 171 -12.67 -5.13 6.12
CA LEU A 171 -11.54 -4.82 7.02
C LEU A 171 -10.99 -6.05 7.76
N PRO A 172 -11.80 -6.93 8.39
CA PRO A 172 -11.29 -8.17 8.98
C PRO A 172 -10.64 -9.10 7.95
N ARG A 173 -11.25 -9.23 6.76
CA ARG A 173 -10.73 -10.08 5.67
C ARG A 173 -9.38 -9.57 5.18
N LEU A 174 -9.27 -8.26 4.93
CA LEU A 174 -8.03 -7.60 4.55
C LEU A 174 -6.96 -7.82 5.61
N ARG A 175 -7.27 -7.56 6.89
CA ARG A 175 -6.31 -7.74 7.98
C ARG A 175 -5.84 -9.19 8.09
N SER A 176 -6.74 -10.16 7.96
CA SER A 176 -6.38 -11.59 7.97
C SER A 176 -5.45 -11.96 6.82
N LEU A 177 -5.63 -11.34 5.66
CA LEU A 177 -4.76 -11.56 4.52
C LEU A 177 -3.39 -10.91 4.71
N LEU A 178 -3.33 -9.66 5.16
CA LEU A 178 -2.06 -9.01 5.47
C LEU A 178 -1.29 -9.81 6.54
N LEU A 179 -1.96 -10.33 7.57
CA LEU A 179 -1.33 -11.21 8.56
C LEU A 179 -0.78 -12.50 7.97
N SER A 180 -1.41 -13.07 6.94
CA SER A 180 -0.90 -14.30 6.31
C SER A 180 0.38 -14.04 5.51
N ILE A 181 0.50 -12.88 4.86
CA ILE A 181 1.69 -12.48 4.09
C ILE A 181 2.82 -11.99 5.01
N ALA A 182 2.48 -11.21 6.06
CA ALA A 182 3.45 -10.65 7.00
C ALA A 182 4.27 -11.72 7.75
N LYS A 183 3.74 -12.96 7.82
CA LYS A 183 4.45 -14.11 8.38
C LYS A 183 5.72 -14.43 7.63
N ASP A 184 5.79 -14.13 6.34
CA ASP A 184 6.87 -14.57 5.47
C ASP A 184 7.77 -13.41 5.00
N CYS A 185 7.24 -12.19 4.92
CA CYS A 185 7.99 -11.03 4.42
C CYS A 185 7.52 -9.69 5.05
N PRO A 186 8.38 -8.66 5.04
CA PRO A 186 7.97 -7.29 5.38
C PRO A 186 6.91 -6.77 4.41
N LEU A 187 5.87 -6.15 4.95
CA LEU A 187 4.81 -5.53 4.15
C LEU A 187 5.05 -4.05 3.94
N VAL A 188 4.80 -3.60 2.72
CA VAL A 188 4.73 -2.20 2.33
C VAL A 188 3.27 -1.84 2.08
N GLY A 189 2.78 -0.81 2.76
CA GLY A 189 1.40 -0.34 2.64
C GLY A 189 1.30 1.06 2.04
N ASP A 190 0.26 1.31 1.25
CA ASP A 190 -0.04 2.68 0.80
C ASP A 190 -0.81 3.47 1.86
N ILE A 191 -0.40 4.71 2.07
CA ILE A 191 -1.08 5.68 2.91
C ILE A 191 -2.07 6.46 2.03
N THR A 192 -3.22 5.84 1.74
CA THR A 192 -4.24 6.40 0.82
C THR A 192 -5.39 7.13 1.51
N ASN A 193 -5.59 6.89 2.81
CA ASN A 193 -6.62 7.54 3.60
C ASN A 193 -6.26 7.57 5.08
N THR A 194 -7.01 8.35 5.87
CA THR A 194 -6.69 8.66 7.26
C THR A 194 -7.32 7.76 8.31
N ILE A 195 -8.12 6.76 7.91
CA ILE A 195 -8.84 5.86 8.82
C ILE A 195 -8.28 4.44 8.75
N THR A 196 -8.10 3.88 7.55
CA THR A 196 -7.58 2.50 7.35
C THR A 196 -6.29 2.21 8.12
N PRO A 197 -5.31 3.13 8.26
CA PRO A 197 -4.12 2.88 9.07
C PRO A 197 -4.43 2.49 10.52
N GLN A 198 -5.54 2.95 11.10
CA GLN A 198 -5.93 2.54 12.46
C GLN A 198 -6.20 1.05 12.58
N TYR A 199 -6.49 0.36 11.48
CA TYR A 199 -6.83 -1.06 11.43
C TYR A 199 -5.68 -1.99 11.05
N VAL A 200 -4.73 -1.51 10.22
CA VAL A 200 -3.72 -2.38 9.58
C VAL A 200 -2.28 -1.88 9.68
N SER A 201 -2.05 -0.64 10.14
CA SER A 201 -0.70 -0.04 10.20
C SER A 201 0.26 -0.82 11.11
N ASP A 202 -0.24 -1.55 12.10
CA ASP A 202 0.56 -2.45 12.93
C ASP A 202 1.17 -3.65 12.16
N LEU A 203 0.72 -3.91 10.93
CA LEU A 203 1.23 -4.98 10.06
C LEU A 203 2.27 -4.51 9.05
N TYR A 204 2.37 -3.20 8.80
CA TYR A 204 3.29 -2.64 7.81
C TYR A 204 4.68 -2.44 8.41
N SER A 205 5.70 -2.72 7.59
CA SER A 205 7.11 -2.45 7.89
C SER A 205 7.62 -1.19 7.19
N MET A 206 6.92 -0.74 6.14
CA MET A 206 7.17 0.49 5.40
C MET A 206 5.87 1.03 4.81
N GLY A 207 5.79 2.34 4.60
CA GLY A 207 4.68 3.01 3.93
C GLY A 207 5.09 3.69 2.62
N ILE A 208 4.14 3.89 1.71
CA ILE A 208 4.30 4.78 0.55
C ILE A 208 3.14 5.76 0.51
N VAL A 209 3.44 7.05 0.30
CA VAL A 209 2.48 8.10 -0.03
C VAL A 209 2.53 8.32 -1.53
N GLY A 210 1.42 8.04 -2.22
CA GLY A 210 1.28 8.19 -3.67
C GLY A 210 1.37 9.65 -4.11
N SER A 211 1.75 9.88 -5.38
CA SER A 211 1.89 11.22 -5.96
C SER A 211 0.57 11.99 -6.09
N ASP A 212 -0.56 11.29 -6.03
CA ASP A 212 -1.91 11.83 -6.03
C ASP A 212 -2.31 12.46 -4.69
N VAL A 213 -1.72 11.99 -3.58
CA VAL A 213 -2.01 12.47 -2.22
C VAL A 213 -0.81 13.12 -1.53
N VAL A 214 0.36 13.18 -2.16
CA VAL A 214 1.60 13.76 -1.60
C VAL A 214 1.48 15.24 -1.21
N GLU A 215 0.59 15.98 -1.87
CA GLU A 215 0.30 17.39 -1.58
C GLU A 215 -0.77 17.57 -0.48
N SER A 216 -1.42 16.47 -0.08
CA SER A 216 -2.45 16.51 0.94
C SER A 216 -1.83 16.69 2.32
N GLN A 217 -2.17 17.80 2.97
CA GLN A 217 -1.76 18.09 4.34
C GLN A 217 -2.14 16.95 5.30
N LEU A 218 -3.35 16.39 5.15
CA LEU A 218 -3.80 15.27 5.99
C LEU A 218 -2.91 14.03 5.87
N HIS A 219 -2.36 13.77 4.68
CA HIS A 219 -1.47 12.63 4.47
C HIS A 219 -0.06 12.90 5.01
N ARG A 220 0.41 14.15 4.96
CA ARG A 220 1.69 14.56 5.58
C ARG A 220 1.62 14.47 7.11
N GLU A 221 0.51 14.92 7.70
CA GLU A 221 0.22 14.80 9.12
C GLU A 221 0.13 13.33 9.55
N LEU A 222 -0.56 12.50 8.78
CA LEU A 222 -0.64 11.07 9.03
C LEU A 222 0.73 10.37 8.92
N ALA A 223 1.51 10.67 7.88
CA ALA A 223 2.86 10.14 7.69
C ALA A 223 3.82 10.54 8.81
N SER A 224 3.61 11.69 9.45
CA SER A 224 4.36 12.11 10.64
C SER A 224 4.11 11.25 11.89
N GLY A 225 3.02 10.47 11.90
CA GLY A 225 2.58 9.69 13.05
C GLY A 225 2.65 8.17 12.87
N VAL A 226 3.07 7.68 11.70
CA VAL A 226 3.26 6.23 11.51
C VAL A 226 4.59 5.78 12.13
N SER A 227 4.64 4.53 12.60
CA SER A 227 5.79 3.97 13.31
C SER A 227 6.72 3.15 12.39
N TYR A 228 6.85 3.55 11.13
CA TYR A 228 7.69 2.91 10.11
C TYR A 228 8.16 3.92 9.06
N PRO A 229 9.21 3.61 8.30
CA PRO A 229 9.70 4.47 7.23
C PRO A 229 8.66 4.74 6.14
N VAL A 230 8.65 5.94 5.56
CA VAL A 230 7.68 6.38 4.53
C VAL A 230 8.37 6.88 3.27
N GLY A 231 8.05 6.27 2.13
CA GLY A 231 8.43 6.73 0.81
C GLY A 231 7.42 7.73 0.24
N PHE A 232 7.88 8.88 -0.24
CA PHE A 232 7.03 9.84 -0.94
C PHE A 232 7.23 9.71 -2.45
N SER A 233 6.18 9.28 -3.15
CA SER A 233 6.26 8.93 -4.55
C SER A 233 6.12 10.13 -5.48
N THR A 234 7.00 10.16 -6.48
CA THR A 234 6.91 11.05 -7.63
C THR A 234 6.33 10.34 -8.87
N THR A 235 6.05 9.03 -8.77
CA THR A 235 5.46 8.21 -9.84
C THR A 235 4.00 8.59 -10.08
N THR A 236 3.65 8.89 -11.32
CA THR A 236 2.27 9.14 -11.78
C THR A 236 1.79 8.02 -12.69
N GLU A 237 0.48 7.76 -12.72
CA GLU A 237 -0.11 6.80 -13.68
C GLU A 237 0.05 7.28 -15.13
N GLU A 238 -0.02 8.59 -15.35
CA GLU A 238 0.25 9.19 -16.66
C GLU A 238 1.75 9.42 -16.86
N PRO A 239 2.29 9.22 -18.07
CA PRO A 239 3.65 9.62 -18.39
C PRO A 239 3.85 11.10 -18.06
N VAL A 240 4.92 11.44 -17.34
CA VAL A 240 5.23 12.85 -17.07
C VAL A 240 5.63 13.50 -18.40
N LEU A 241 4.67 14.20 -19.03
CA LEU A 241 4.82 14.74 -20.39
C LEU A 241 5.78 15.93 -20.48
N ASN A 242 6.18 16.55 -19.36
CA ASN A 242 7.17 17.63 -19.36
C ASN A 242 7.98 17.76 -18.06
N GLN A 243 9.18 18.32 -18.17
CA GLN A 243 10.11 18.54 -17.07
C GLN A 243 9.53 19.42 -15.93
N VAL A 244 8.62 20.34 -16.27
CA VAL A 244 7.99 21.25 -15.29
C VAL A 244 7.12 20.47 -14.30
N MET A 245 6.28 19.56 -14.80
CA MET A 245 5.46 18.70 -13.95
C MET A 245 6.32 17.78 -13.08
N PHE A 246 7.41 17.22 -13.62
CA PHE A 246 8.32 16.41 -12.82
C PHE A 246 8.92 17.23 -11.65
N ASN A 247 9.44 18.43 -11.93
CA ASN A 247 10.04 19.28 -10.90
C ASN A 247 9.01 19.69 -9.82
N HIS A 248 7.76 19.94 -10.22
CA HIS A 248 6.68 20.19 -9.28
C HIS A 248 6.44 18.98 -8.38
N ARG A 249 6.28 17.78 -8.96
CA ARG A 249 6.08 16.54 -8.19
C ARG A 249 7.23 16.24 -7.24
N LEU A 250 8.46 16.42 -7.71
CA LEU A 250 9.63 16.28 -6.86
C LEU A 250 9.58 17.27 -5.69
N SER A 251 9.29 18.55 -5.95
CA SER A 251 9.15 19.56 -4.90
C SER A 251 8.06 19.20 -3.89
N SER A 252 6.89 18.73 -4.36
CA SER A 252 5.79 18.27 -3.52
C SER A 252 6.17 17.11 -2.61
N ALA A 253 6.95 16.14 -3.13
CA ALA A 253 7.47 15.02 -2.34
C ALA A 253 8.49 15.48 -1.28
N LEU A 254 9.37 16.42 -1.64
CA LEU A 254 10.38 16.96 -0.71
C LEU A 254 9.75 17.85 0.38
N ASP A 255 8.74 18.65 0.04
CA ASP A 255 7.93 19.38 1.02
C ASP A 255 7.16 18.41 1.93
N ALA A 256 6.69 17.26 1.41
CA ALA A 256 6.01 16.25 2.20
C ALA A 256 6.96 15.54 3.18
N MET A 257 8.18 15.18 2.75
CA MET A 257 9.24 14.66 3.62
C MET A 257 9.58 15.64 4.74
N PHE A 258 9.79 16.92 4.39
CA PHE A 258 10.07 17.95 5.40
C PHE A 258 8.90 18.09 6.38
N ALA A 259 7.67 18.17 5.86
CA ALA A 259 6.48 18.30 6.70
C ALA A 259 6.32 17.09 7.62
N SER A 260 6.43 15.85 7.12
CA SER A 260 6.24 14.66 7.95
C SER A 260 7.28 14.53 9.04
N ALA A 261 8.48 15.09 8.87
CA ALA A 261 9.51 15.12 9.90
C ALA A 261 9.21 16.07 11.07
N GLN A 262 8.19 16.94 10.96
CA GLN A 262 7.80 17.87 12.03
C GLN A 262 6.67 17.32 12.90
N PRO A 263 6.51 17.81 14.15
CA PRO A 263 5.33 17.54 14.96
C PRO A 263 4.04 18.09 14.34
N HIS A 264 2.96 17.31 14.34
CA HIS A 264 1.65 17.71 13.86
C HIS A 264 0.54 17.46 14.87
N ARG A 265 -0.63 18.07 14.60
CA ARG A 265 -1.91 17.73 15.25
C ARG A 265 -3.01 17.66 14.22
N PHE A 266 -3.75 16.54 14.18
CA PHE A 266 -4.80 16.32 13.19
C PHE A 266 -5.96 15.50 13.77
N LEU A 267 -7.10 15.52 13.08
CA LEU A 267 -8.28 14.74 13.47
C LEU A 267 -8.19 13.31 12.94
N SER A 268 -8.42 12.34 13.80
CA SER A 268 -8.51 10.92 13.45
C SER A 268 -9.51 10.20 14.37
N VAL A 269 -9.47 8.87 14.40
CA VAL A 269 -10.25 8.04 15.30
C VAL A 269 -9.33 7.28 16.25
N THR A 270 -9.76 7.14 17.50
CA THR A 270 -9.13 6.29 18.50
C THR A 270 -9.36 4.81 18.18
N LYS A 271 -8.67 3.92 18.89
CA LYS A 271 -8.90 2.46 18.79
C LYS A 271 -10.31 2.03 19.16
N LEU A 272 -10.99 2.84 19.98
CA LEU A 272 -12.42 2.71 20.32
C LEU A 272 -13.36 3.37 19.29
N GLY A 273 -12.86 3.80 18.13
CA GLY A 273 -13.66 4.41 17.06
C GLY A 273 -14.22 5.80 17.38
N THR A 274 -13.79 6.44 18.47
CA THR A 274 -14.19 7.81 18.81
C THR A 274 -13.28 8.82 18.13
N VAL A 275 -13.84 9.91 17.59
CA VAL A 275 -13.05 10.99 16.98
C VAL A 275 -12.15 11.64 18.04
N ALA A 276 -10.89 11.88 17.68
CA ALA A 276 -9.91 12.50 18.57
C ALA A 276 -8.91 13.36 17.79
N VAL A 277 -8.25 14.26 18.52
CA VAL A 277 -7.04 14.94 18.05
C VAL A 277 -5.85 14.03 18.33
N VAL A 278 -5.12 13.67 17.28
CA VAL A 278 -3.85 12.95 17.36
C VAL A 278 -2.71 13.96 17.31
N GLY A 279 -1.75 13.83 18.21
CA GLY A 279 -0.48 14.56 18.16
C GLY A 279 0.66 13.63 17.77
N THR A 280 1.58 14.11 16.95
CA THR A 280 2.75 13.36 16.48
C THR A 280 4.03 14.11 16.81
N GLU A 281 5.15 13.40 16.93
CA GLU A 281 6.48 14.00 17.15
C GLU A 281 7.22 14.26 15.84
N GLY A 282 6.68 13.78 14.72
CA GLY A 282 7.36 13.76 13.43
C GLY A 282 7.94 12.38 13.10
N ASN A 283 8.10 12.13 11.80
CA ASN A 283 8.72 10.94 11.25
C ASN A 283 9.82 11.37 10.27
N SER A 284 11.07 11.28 10.72
CA SER A 284 12.26 11.58 9.92
C SER A 284 12.67 10.44 9.00
N ASP A 285 12.11 9.24 9.19
CA ASP A 285 12.44 8.05 8.41
C ASP A 285 11.71 8.10 7.06
N SER A 286 12.13 9.02 6.20
CA SER A 286 11.51 9.25 4.91
C SER A 286 12.50 9.21 3.76
N PHE A 287 11.99 8.87 2.57
CA PHE A 287 12.76 8.79 1.34
C PHE A 287 11.91 9.15 0.12
N VAL A 288 12.57 9.41 -1.01
CA VAL A 288 11.88 9.71 -2.28
C VAL A 288 11.77 8.44 -3.12
N VAL A 289 10.62 8.21 -3.74
CA VAL A 289 10.47 7.19 -4.79
C VAL A 289 10.50 7.88 -6.16
N LEU A 290 11.47 7.50 -7.00
CA LEU A 290 11.68 8.07 -8.33
C LEU A 290 11.32 7.05 -9.42
N PRO A 291 10.42 7.39 -10.36
CA PRO A 291 10.07 6.51 -11.47
C PRO A 291 11.19 6.43 -12.51
N LEU A 292 11.42 5.21 -13.01
CA LEU A 292 12.25 4.91 -14.18
C LEU A 292 11.42 4.45 -15.39
N SER A 293 10.10 4.37 -15.27
CA SER A 293 9.20 3.88 -16.33
C SER A 293 9.29 4.67 -17.65
N SER A 294 9.71 5.93 -17.61
CA SER A 294 9.96 6.76 -18.80
C SER A 294 11.32 6.51 -19.46
N MET A 295 12.10 5.54 -18.97
CA MET A 295 13.46 5.23 -19.41
C MET A 295 14.38 6.46 -19.46
N PRO A 296 14.52 7.20 -18.34
CA PRO A 296 15.40 8.37 -18.31
C PRO A 296 16.87 7.97 -18.51
N SER A 297 17.68 8.94 -18.93
CA SER A 297 19.13 8.73 -18.98
C SER A 297 19.73 8.68 -17.56
N GLU A 298 20.93 8.11 -17.43
CA GLU A 298 21.66 8.10 -16.16
C GLU A 298 21.95 9.53 -15.65
N GLU A 299 22.23 10.45 -16.56
CA GLU A 299 22.46 11.87 -16.26
C GLU A 299 21.20 12.56 -15.74
N GLU A 300 20.03 12.24 -16.31
CA GLU A 300 18.74 12.73 -15.85
C GLU A 300 18.45 12.23 -14.42
N VAL A 301 18.66 10.94 -14.15
CA VAL A 301 18.49 10.38 -12.80
C VAL A 301 19.46 11.03 -11.82
N GLY A 302 20.74 11.17 -12.21
CA GLY A 302 21.75 11.85 -11.39
C GLY A 302 21.40 13.30 -11.08
N SER A 303 20.87 14.04 -12.06
CA SER A 303 20.40 15.42 -11.89
C SER A 303 19.21 15.52 -10.94
N LYS A 304 18.26 14.57 -11.03
CA LYS A 304 17.11 14.48 -10.11
C LYS A 304 17.57 14.20 -8.68
N ILE A 305 18.48 13.25 -8.50
CA ILE A 305 19.05 12.92 -7.18
C ILE A 305 19.83 14.11 -6.62
N LYS A 306 20.59 14.83 -7.45
CA LYS A 306 21.25 16.07 -7.03
C LYS A 306 20.24 17.11 -6.55
N ALA A 307 19.14 17.31 -7.27
CA ALA A 307 18.09 18.24 -6.85
C ALA A 307 17.44 17.88 -5.49
N ILE A 308 17.38 16.58 -5.15
CA ILE A 308 16.93 16.12 -3.82
C ILE A 308 17.92 16.57 -2.73
N TYR A 309 19.22 16.42 -2.97
CA TYR A 309 20.27 16.81 -2.02
C TYR A 309 20.39 18.34 -1.89
N ASP A 310 20.17 19.07 -2.98
CA ASP A 310 20.23 20.53 -3.00
C ASP A 310 18.94 21.18 -2.43
N TYR A 311 17.95 20.39 -2.01
CA TYR A 311 16.67 20.92 -1.54
C TYR A 311 16.79 21.54 -0.14
N PRO A 312 16.53 22.85 0.02
CA PRO A 312 16.94 23.59 1.21
C PRO A 312 16.18 23.22 2.49
N LYS A 313 15.02 22.54 2.38
CA LYS A 313 14.19 22.20 3.54
C LYS A 313 14.28 20.73 3.96
N ILE A 314 15.00 19.84 3.26
CA ILE A 314 14.83 18.38 3.45
C ILE A 314 15.21 17.87 4.86
N GLY A 315 15.86 18.69 5.70
CA GLY A 315 16.04 18.39 7.12
C GLY A 315 16.93 17.18 7.42
N THR A 316 17.54 16.58 6.40
CA THR A 316 18.49 15.47 6.49
C THR A 316 19.65 15.72 5.54
N ASP A 317 20.87 15.40 5.98
CA ASP A 317 22.09 15.54 5.18
C ASP A 317 22.31 14.36 4.21
N SER A 318 21.49 13.31 4.32
CA SER A 318 21.63 12.08 3.53
C SER A 318 20.27 11.53 3.07
N PRO A 319 19.49 12.31 2.28
CA PRO A 319 18.23 11.80 1.75
C PRO A 319 18.47 10.57 0.88
N ARG A 320 17.57 9.58 1.00
CA ARG A 320 17.63 8.32 0.27
C ARG A 320 16.60 8.27 -0.85
N VAL A 321 16.92 7.46 -1.85
CA VAL A 321 16.08 7.29 -3.04
C VAL A 321 15.82 5.82 -3.29
N MET A 322 14.55 5.49 -3.56
CA MET A 322 14.12 4.23 -4.12
C MET A 322 13.81 4.43 -5.61
N LEU A 323 14.27 3.52 -6.46
CA LEU A 323 13.97 3.56 -7.89
C LEU A 323 12.76 2.68 -8.19
N ASP A 324 11.67 3.28 -8.65
CA ASP A 324 10.49 2.56 -9.12
C ASP A 324 10.69 2.18 -10.59
N VAL A 325 11.04 0.91 -10.82
CA VAL A 325 11.29 0.37 -12.16
C VAL A 325 10.00 0.05 -12.90
N GLY A 326 8.86 0.07 -12.22
CA GLY A 326 7.57 -0.29 -12.78
C GLY A 326 7.51 -1.74 -13.26
N LYS A 327 6.75 -1.96 -14.33
CA LYS A 327 6.44 -3.29 -14.89
C LYS A 327 7.50 -3.75 -15.88
N LEU A 328 8.05 -4.94 -15.64
CA LEU A 328 9.08 -5.54 -16.49
C LEU A 328 8.48 -6.51 -17.51
N GLY A 329 9.04 -6.53 -18.71
CA GLY A 329 8.65 -7.39 -19.81
C GLY A 329 9.75 -7.54 -20.86
N ASP A 330 9.48 -8.38 -21.87
CA ASP A 330 10.46 -8.73 -22.91
C ASP A 330 11.05 -7.49 -23.61
N SER A 331 10.26 -6.42 -23.76
CA SER A 331 10.65 -5.21 -24.50
C SER A 331 11.45 -4.19 -23.70
N ASN A 332 11.49 -4.27 -22.37
CA ASN A 332 12.14 -3.25 -21.53
C ASN A 332 13.10 -3.80 -20.48
N TYR A 333 13.09 -5.11 -20.19
CA TYR A 333 13.87 -5.69 -19.10
C TYR A 333 15.38 -5.37 -19.19
N GLU A 334 15.98 -5.62 -20.36
CA GLU A 334 17.44 -5.42 -20.55
C GLU A 334 17.84 -3.95 -20.40
N ASP A 335 17.03 -3.03 -20.94
CA ASP A 335 17.32 -1.60 -20.86
C ASP A 335 17.17 -1.08 -19.43
N VAL A 336 16.12 -1.49 -18.72
CA VAL A 336 15.90 -1.14 -17.30
C VAL A 336 17.02 -1.70 -16.44
N LEU A 337 17.38 -2.98 -16.61
CA LEU A 337 18.47 -3.61 -15.88
C LEU A 337 19.80 -2.87 -16.12
N SER A 338 20.10 -2.55 -17.38
CA SER A 338 21.28 -1.80 -17.76
C SER A 338 21.31 -0.41 -17.11
N LEU A 339 20.18 0.30 -17.10
CA LEU A 339 20.06 1.60 -16.43
C LEU A 339 20.27 1.49 -14.92
N VAL A 340 19.62 0.53 -14.26
CA VAL A 340 19.78 0.30 -12.81
C VAL A 340 21.22 -0.07 -12.48
N LYS A 341 21.89 -0.92 -13.27
CA LYS A 341 23.32 -1.24 -13.12
C LYS A 341 24.21 -0.01 -13.23
N ARG A 342 23.94 0.87 -14.19
CA ARG A 342 24.72 2.11 -14.37
C ARG A 342 24.54 3.07 -13.21
N ILE A 343 23.29 3.33 -12.77
CA ILE A 343 23.02 4.14 -11.57
C ILE A 343 23.70 3.51 -10.34
N MET A 344 23.57 2.19 -10.23
CA MET A 344 24.32 1.24 -9.41
C MET A 344 25.77 1.62 -9.15
N ASN A 345 26.51 1.61 -10.25
CA ASN A 345 27.96 1.75 -10.25
C ASN A 345 28.40 3.22 -10.40
N GLY A 346 27.46 4.13 -10.61
CA GLY A 346 27.71 5.55 -10.80
C GLY A 346 27.75 6.36 -9.49
N PRO A 347 27.97 7.69 -9.58
CA PRO A 347 28.10 8.58 -8.41
C PRO A 347 26.85 8.71 -7.53
N ALA A 348 25.71 8.21 -8.01
CA ALA A 348 24.45 8.23 -7.27
C ALA A 348 24.13 6.89 -6.59
N GLY A 349 24.88 5.82 -6.86
CA GLY A 349 24.57 4.48 -6.38
C GLY A 349 24.56 4.38 -4.86
N ASP A 350 25.41 5.14 -4.17
CA ASP A 350 25.45 5.21 -2.72
C ASP A 350 24.21 5.89 -2.10
N LYS A 351 23.41 6.61 -2.89
CA LYS A 351 22.16 7.31 -2.49
C LYS A 351 20.92 6.46 -2.70
N VAL A 352 21.03 5.41 -3.51
CA VAL A 352 19.95 4.47 -3.79
C VAL A 352 19.87 3.40 -2.70
N MET A 353 18.74 3.38 -2.00
CA MET A 353 18.47 2.43 -0.91
C MET A 353 17.78 1.15 -1.39
N GLY A 354 17.16 1.18 -2.57
CA GLY A 354 16.35 0.07 -3.05
C GLY A 354 15.70 0.30 -4.41
N VAL A 355 15.01 -0.73 -4.90
CA VAL A 355 14.13 -0.66 -6.07
C VAL A 355 12.71 -1.15 -5.74
N ALA A 356 11.71 -0.64 -6.46
CA ALA A 356 10.35 -1.16 -6.47
C ALA A 356 10.02 -1.73 -7.84
N ILE A 357 9.51 -2.96 -7.89
CA ILE A 357 9.23 -3.74 -9.10
C ILE A 357 7.74 -4.09 -9.11
N ASP A 358 7.06 -3.79 -10.21
CA ASP A 358 5.75 -4.39 -10.49
C ASP A 358 5.93 -5.81 -11.03
N SER A 359 5.83 -6.78 -10.12
CA SER A 359 5.96 -8.21 -10.42
C SER A 359 4.73 -8.82 -11.08
N GLY A 360 3.70 -8.01 -11.37
CA GLY A 360 2.53 -8.43 -12.12
C GLY A 360 1.35 -8.89 -11.28
N ASP A 361 0.28 -9.29 -11.98
CA ASP A 361 -1.02 -9.58 -11.38
C ASP A 361 -1.27 -11.09 -11.19
N SER A 362 -0.33 -11.96 -11.57
CA SER A 362 -0.46 -13.41 -11.48
C SER A 362 0.87 -14.06 -11.13
N TYR A 363 0.86 -14.89 -10.09
CA TYR A 363 2.08 -15.47 -9.49
C TYR A 363 2.24 -16.97 -9.78
N GLY A 364 1.59 -17.47 -10.82
CA GLY A 364 1.70 -18.87 -11.26
C GLY A 364 3.02 -19.19 -11.97
N GLN A 365 3.38 -20.48 -12.02
CA GLN A 365 4.57 -20.95 -12.74
C GLN A 365 4.57 -20.50 -14.21
N GLY A 366 5.72 -20.00 -14.67
CA GLY A 366 5.90 -19.56 -16.06
C GLY A 366 5.39 -18.14 -16.35
N ASN A 367 4.90 -17.39 -15.35
CA ASN A 367 4.61 -15.97 -15.55
C ASN A 367 5.91 -15.20 -15.84
N LYS A 368 5.94 -14.51 -16.98
CA LYS A 368 7.12 -13.75 -17.42
C LYS A 368 7.49 -12.59 -16.48
N GLN A 369 6.50 -11.90 -15.91
CA GLN A 369 6.75 -10.76 -15.01
C GLN A 369 7.43 -11.21 -13.71
N VAL A 370 6.94 -12.31 -13.14
CA VAL A 370 7.56 -12.97 -11.99
C VAL A 370 9.00 -13.38 -12.32
N LEU A 371 9.22 -14.01 -13.47
CA LEU A 371 10.56 -14.41 -13.92
C LEU A 371 11.50 -13.20 -14.07
N TYR A 372 11.03 -12.07 -14.59
CA TYR A 372 11.84 -10.86 -14.71
C TYR A 372 12.16 -10.22 -13.36
N ALA A 373 11.22 -10.24 -12.41
CA ALA A 373 11.47 -9.79 -11.05
C ALA A 373 12.54 -10.65 -10.35
N GLU A 374 12.46 -11.98 -10.48
CA GLU A 374 13.46 -12.92 -9.97
C GLU A 374 14.83 -12.72 -10.60
N LYS A 375 14.90 -12.58 -11.93
CA LYS A 375 16.16 -12.28 -12.63
C LYS A 375 16.76 -10.97 -12.13
N MET A 376 15.95 -9.92 -11.99
CA MET A 376 16.42 -8.64 -11.46
C MET A 376 16.94 -8.77 -10.02
N LEU A 377 16.28 -9.55 -9.16
CA LEU A 377 16.75 -9.85 -7.80
C LEU A 377 18.14 -10.51 -7.81
N HIS A 378 18.34 -11.54 -8.64
CA HIS A 378 19.64 -12.21 -8.77
C HIS A 378 20.74 -11.27 -9.29
N GLU A 379 20.42 -10.46 -10.29
CA GLU A 379 21.36 -9.48 -10.84
C GLU A 379 21.71 -8.40 -9.81
N LEU A 380 20.73 -7.88 -9.08
CA LEU A 380 20.96 -6.92 -7.99
C LEU A 380 21.85 -7.51 -6.90
N ASN A 381 21.60 -8.75 -6.49
CA ASN A 381 22.42 -9.43 -5.49
C ASN A 381 23.87 -9.63 -5.95
N SER A 382 24.12 -9.75 -7.26
CA SER A 382 25.48 -9.86 -7.79
C SER A 382 26.25 -8.53 -7.79
N ILE A 383 25.54 -7.39 -7.78
CA ILE A 383 26.13 -6.04 -7.81
C ILE A 383 26.42 -5.53 -6.39
N LEU A 384 25.62 -5.97 -5.41
CA LEU A 384 25.66 -5.53 -4.00
C LEU A 384 26.67 -6.32 -3.17
#